data_AF-A0A969FV17-F1
#
_entry.id   AF-A0A969FV17-F1
#
_cell.length_a   1.000
_cell.length_b   1.000
_cell.length_c   1.000
_cell.angle_alpha   90.00
_cell.angle_beta   90.00
_cell.angle_gamma   90.00
#
_symmetry.space_group_name_H-M   'P 1'
#
loop_
_entity.id
_entity.type
_entity.pdbx_description
1 polymer ?
#
loop_
_entity_poly.entity_id
_entity_poly.type
_entity_poly.pdbx_seq_one_letter_code
_entity_poly.pdbx_strand_id
1 'polypeptide(L)'
;MAGGKGEQPGEYVNGGIMPLVGGELARGAFHVGYESYGFDILHRYAELIELTGASYLWYYPDGRPGISGPHTLATDGWGAGAMLGALIEGAAGVGDTSTRYREVTLSPRWGAAPGIREVSVVVGYGASDGYVAYRWHYEPEQQRLRLSLTGSWEQAHVRLLLPPPERNAEAMTLYVDGVLFPFSKKDVGQGRYVVFDVEGGDAEAEVTWEEKEEE
;
A
#
# COMPACT_ATOMS: atom_id res chain seq x y z
N MET A 1 -44.14 2.74 1.04
CA MET A 1 -42.74 2.96 1.46
C MET A 1 -42.06 3.59 0.26
N ALA A 2 -41.60 4.83 0.40
CA ALA A 2 -41.70 5.84 -0.65
C ALA A 2 -40.35 6.21 -1.25
N GLY A 3 -39.89 5.44 -2.26
CA GLY A 3 -39.05 5.88 -3.39
C GLY A 3 -37.86 6.80 -3.13
N GLY A 4 -37.30 6.82 -1.92
CA GLY A 4 -36.14 7.62 -1.54
C GLY A 4 -34.87 7.08 -2.18
N LYS A 5 -33.89 7.96 -2.43
CA LYS A 5 -32.57 7.54 -2.92
C LYS A 5 -31.90 6.61 -1.90
N GLY A 6 -31.45 5.44 -2.34
CA GLY A 6 -30.79 4.47 -1.45
C GLY A 6 -31.74 3.52 -0.72
N GLU A 7 -33.04 3.55 -1.02
CA GLU A 7 -34.01 2.62 -0.41
C GLU A 7 -33.99 1.23 -1.06
N GLN A 8 -33.51 1.10 -2.30
CA GLN A 8 -33.45 -0.19 -2.99
C GLN A 8 -32.17 -0.96 -2.63
N PRO A 9 -32.23 -2.30 -2.54
CA PRO A 9 -31.03 -3.11 -2.38
C PRO A 9 -30.02 -2.87 -3.49
N GLY A 10 -28.75 -2.70 -3.11
CA GLY A 10 -27.67 -2.35 -4.03
C GLY A 10 -27.51 -0.85 -4.28
N GLU A 11 -28.33 0.00 -3.65
CA GLU A 11 -28.21 1.45 -3.77
C GLU A 11 -27.53 2.09 -2.57
N TYR A 12 -26.58 2.98 -2.83
CA TYR A 12 -25.94 3.82 -1.83
C TYR A 12 -25.45 2.99 -0.62
N VAL A 13 -25.74 3.42 0.60
CA VAL A 13 -25.39 2.68 1.83
C VAL A 13 -26.14 1.34 1.99
N ASN A 14 -27.19 1.08 1.19
CA ASN A 14 -27.99 -0.14 1.24
C ASN A 14 -27.43 -1.22 0.29
N GLY A 15 -26.13 -1.51 0.42
CA GLY A 15 -25.45 -2.56 -0.35
C GLY A 15 -24.82 -2.11 -1.67
N GLY A 16 -24.74 -0.80 -1.92
CA GLY A 16 -23.88 -0.26 -2.97
C GLY A 16 -22.39 -0.39 -2.60
N ILE A 17 -21.54 -0.38 -3.61
CA ILE A 17 -20.09 -0.33 -3.46
C ILE A 17 -19.70 1.10 -3.07
N MET A 18 -19.14 1.27 -1.89
CA MET A 18 -18.78 2.57 -1.31
C MET A 18 -17.25 2.69 -1.19
N PRO A 19 -16.55 3.42 -2.09
CA PRO A 19 -15.10 3.58 -1.99
C PRO A 19 -14.62 4.17 -0.67
N LEU A 20 -15.44 5.00 0.00
CA LEU A 20 -15.10 5.52 1.34
C LEU A 20 -14.96 4.40 2.38
N VAL A 21 -15.80 3.37 2.30
CA VAL A 21 -15.73 2.20 3.18
C VAL A 21 -14.64 1.26 2.71
N GLY A 22 -14.53 1.07 1.39
CA GLY A 22 -13.48 0.25 0.78
C GLY A 22 -12.08 0.74 1.15
N GLY A 23 -11.84 2.04 1.14
CA GLY A 23 -10.55 2.64 1.47
C GLY A 23 -10.16 2.38 2.92
N GLU A 24 -11.05 2.67 3.87
CA GLU A 24 -10.79 2.38 5.29
C GLU A 24 -10.62 0.88 5.55
N LEU A 25 -11.39 0.03 4.86
CA LEU A 25 -11.25 -1.42 4.97
C LEU A 25 -9.91 -1.91 4.42
N ALA A 26 -9.47 -1.39 3.27
CA ALA A 26 -8.16 -1.70 2.69
C ALA A 26 -7.02 -1.24 3.61
N ARG A 27 -7.09 0.00 4.12
CA ARG A 27 -6.13 0.55 5.08
C ARG A 27 -6.05 -0.32 6.34
N GLY A 28 -7.20 -0.73 6.88
CA GLY A 28 -7.28 -1.67 8.00
C GLY A 28 -6.67 -3.04 7.68
N ALA A 29 -6.95 -3.59 6.50
CA ALA A 29 -6.39 -4.88 6.06
C ALA A 29 -4.86 -4.86 6.02
N PHE A 30 -4.24 -3.79 5.50
CA PHE A 30 -2.79 -3.60 5.55
C PHE A 30 -2.23 -3.48 6.97
N HIS A 31 -3.00 -2.93 7.91
CA HIS A 31 -2.57 -2.80 9.30
C HIS A 31 -2.51 -4.15 10.03
N VAL A 32 -3.44 -5.06 9.73
CA VAL A 32 -3.59 -6.34 10.43
C VAL A 32 -3.01 -7.56 9.69
N GLY A 33 -2.29 -7.34 8.58
CA GLY A 33 -1.59 -8.43 7.87
C GLY A 33 -2.46 -9.21 6.88
N TYR A 34 -3.44 -8.52 6.28
CA TYR A 34 -4.27 -9.01 5.16
C TYR A 34 -3.96 -8.22 3.90
N GLU A 35 -2.68 -8.09 3.56
CA GLU A 35 -2.21 -7.21 2.49
C GLU A 35 -2.80 -7.56 1.13
N SER A 36 -2.89 -8.84 0.78
CA SER A 36 -3.51 -9.28 -0.48
C SER A 36 -4.98 -8.88 -0.58
N TYR A 37 -5.72 -8.86 0.54
CA TYR A 37 -7.10 -8.37 0.56
C TYR A 37 -7.17 -6.84 0.39
N GLY A 38 -6.24 -6.11 1.02
CA GLY A 38 -6.10 -4.66 0.82
C GLY A 38 -5.83 -4.31 -0.65
N PHE A 39 -4.92 -5.03 -1.31
CA PHE A 39 -4.63 -4.86 -2.74
C PHE A 39 -5.82 -5.21 -3.62
N ASP A 40 -6.54 -6.29 -3.32
CA ASP A 40 -7.73 -6.69 -4.06
C ASP A 40 -8.84 -5.60 -4.03
N ILE A 41 -9.02 -4.91 -2.89
CA ILE A 41 -9.94 -3.77 -2.82
C ILE A 41 -9.44 -2.60 -3.69
N LEU A 42 -8.16 -2.24 -3.59
CA LEU A 42 -7.56 -1.18 -4.39
C LEU A 42 -7.68 -1.46 -5.90
N HIS A 43 -7.44 -2.70 -6.31
CA HIS A 43 -7.51 -3.14 -7.70
C HIS A 43 -8.94 -3.03 -8.25
N ARG A 44 -9.93 -3.56 -7.53
CA ARG A 44 -11.35 -3.47 -7.94
C ARG A 44 -11.81 -2.02 -8.12
N TYR A 45 -11.32 -1.10 -7.30
CA TYR A 45 -11.64 0.33 -7.48
C TYR A 45 -10.89 0.96 -8.65
N ALA A 46 -9.64 0.58 -8.91
CA ALA A 46 -8.93 1.00 -10.10
C ALA A 46 -9.69 0.58 -11.37
N GLU A 47 -10.20 -0.65 -11.43
CA GLU A 47 -11.04 -1.13 -12.55
C GLU A 47 -12.30 -0.27 -12.75
N LEU A 48 -12.97 0.16 -11.66
CA LEU A 48 -14.14 1.05 -11.74
C LEU A 48 -13.78 2.43 -12.29
N ILE A 49 -12.63 2.97 -11.90
CA ILE A 49 -12.13 4.24 -12.43
C ILE A 49 -11.77 4.08 -13.91
N GLU A 50 -11.07 3.01 -14.29
CA GLU A 50 -10.67 2.74 -15.67
C GLU A 50 -11.88 2.59 -16.61
N LEU A 51 -12.93 1.91 -16.15
CA LEU A 51 -14.16 1.70 -16.92
C LEU A 51 -14.87 3.02 -17.27
N THR A 52 -14.78 4.01 -16.37
CA THR A 52 -15.61 5.22 -16.43
C THR A 52 -14.83 6.51 -16.67
N GLY A 53 -13.51 6.48 -16.52
CA GLY A 53 -12.66 7.66 -16.46
C GLY A 53 -12.96 8.57 -15.27
N ALA A 54 -13.64 8.05 -14.23
CA ALA A 54 -14.24 8.85 -13.18
C ALA A 54 -14.23 8.15 -11.81
N SER A 55 -14.22 8.96 -10.74
CA SER A 55 -14.40 8.50 -9.37
C SER A 55 -15.73 9.02 -8.83
N TYR A 56 -16.60 8.12 -8.41
CA TYR A 56 -17.90 8.43 -7.83
C TYR A 56 -17.95 8.07 -6.34
N LEU A 57 -18.84 8.74 -5.62
CA LEU A 57 -19.11 8.48 -4.19
C LEU A 57 -19.50 7.03 -3.92
N TRP A 58 -20.18 6.39 -4.87
CA TRP A 58 -20.64 5.01 -4.76
C TRP A 58 -20.98 4.44 -6.14
N TYR A 59 -21.07 3.11 -6.21
CA TYR A 59 -21.39 2.34 -7.41
C TYR A 59 -22.44 1.28 -7.08
N TYR A 60 -23.24 0.91 -8.06
CA TYR A 60 -24.09 -0.28 -7.98
C TYR A 60 -23.21 -1.54 -7.88
N PRO A 61 -23.74 -2.67 -7.37
CA PRO A 61 -23.00 -3.94 -7.30
C PRO A 61 -22.47 -4.45 -8.65
N ASP A 62 -23.05 -3.99 -9.75
CA ASP A 62 -22.61 -4.28 -11.12
C ASP A 62 -21.53 -3.31 -11.65
N GLY A 63 -21.05 -2.40 -10.81
CA GLY A 63 -20.02 -1.41 -11.14
C GLY A 63 -20.52 -0.15 -11.83
N ARG A 64 -21.82 -0.02 -12.13
CA ARG A 64 -22.34 1.24 -12.69
C ARG A 64 -22.23 2.38 -11.67
N PRO A 65 -21.84 3.60 -12.09
CA PRO A 65 -21.83 4.77 -11.22
C PRO A 65 -23.18 5.06 -10.57
N GLY A 66 -23.16 5.36 -9.27
CA GLY A 66 -24.31 5.80 -8.49
C GLY A 66 -24.71 7.26 -8.77
N ILE A 67 -25.14 7.55 -10.00
CA ILE A 67 -25.54 8.91 -10.42
C ILE A 67 -26.96 9.20 -9.94
N SER A 68 -27.04 9.90 -8.81
CA SER A 68 -28.31 10.23 -8.16
C SER A 68 -28.91 11.57 -8.63
N GLY A 69 -28.28 12.31 -9.54
CA GLY A 69 -28.81 13.56 -10.10
C GLY A 69 -27.75 14.51 -10.66
N PRO A 70 -28.13 15.74 -11.04
CA PRO A 70 -27.24 16.69 -11.72
C PRO A 70 -26.08 17.20 -10.85
N HIS A 71 -26.13 16.97 -9.54
CA HIS A 71 -25.09 17.37 -8.59
C HIS A 71 -24.08 16.25 -8.29
N THR A 72 -24.23 15.06 -8.88
CA THR A 72 -23.23 14.00 -8.75
C THR A 72 -21.97 14.41 -9.52
N LEU A 73 -20.84 14.43 -8.83
CA LEU A 73 -19.54 14.73 -9.42
C LEU A 73 -18.82 13.43 -9.80
N ALA A 74 -18.18 13.44 -10.97
CA ALA A 74 -17.34 12.35 -11.49
C ALA A 74 -15.90 12.37 -10.94
N THR A 75 -15.65 13.22 -9.95
CA THR A 75 -14.38 13.40 -9.24
C THR A 75 -14.67 13.55 -7.75
N ASP A 76 -15.41 12.60 -7.19
CA ASP A 76 -15.78 12.64 -5.78
C ASP A 76 -14.54 12.43 -4.89
N GLY A 77 -14.28 13.42 -4.03
CA GLY A 77 -13.14 13.40 -3.12
C GLY A 77 -13.38 12.60 -1.84
N TRP A 78 -14.64 12.29 -1.49
CA TRP A 78 -14.94 11.55 -0.26
C TRP A 78 -14.55 10.08 -0.41
N GLY A 79 -14.99 9.44 -1.50
CA GLY A 79 -14.60 8.08 -1.83
C GLY A 79 -13.14 7.98 -2.25
N ALA A 80 -12.70 8.83 -3.18
CA ALA A 80 -11.33 8.79 -3.70
C ALA A 80 -10.29 9.08 -2.62
N GLY A 81 -10.58 9.96 -1.67
CA GLY A 81 -9.66 10.30 -0.58
C GLY A 81 -9.31 9.12 0.30
N ALA A 82 -10.30 8.32 0.71
CA ALA A 82 -10.08 7.12 1.50
C ALA A 82 -9.27 6.05 0.72
N MET A 83 -9.59 5.86 -0.56
CA MET A 83 -8.86 4.93 -1.42
C MET A 83 -7.41 5.37 -1.67
N LEU A 84 -7.20 6.67 -1.88
CA LEU A 84 -5.86 7.25 -2.02
C LEU A 84 -5.06 7.11 -0.72
N GLY A 85 -5.69 7.35 0.44
CA GLY A 85 -5.08 7.12 1.74
C GLY A 85 -4.66 5.66 1.93
N ALA A 86 -5.51 4.71 1.53
CA ALA A 86 -5.18 3.28 1.56
C ALA A 86 -4.04 2.91 0.60
N LEU A 87 -3.95 3.55 -0.57
CA LEU A 87 -2.83 3.36 -1.50
C LEU A 87 -1.52 3.89 -0.90
N ILE A 88 -1.51 5.09 -0.32
CA ILE A 88 -0.30 5.76 0.20
C ILE A 88 0.15 5.13 1.52
N GLU A 89 -0.73 5.05 2.52
CA GLU A 89 -0.37 4.61 3.88
C GLU A 89 -0.45 3.09 4.03
N GLY A 90 -1.29 2.45 3.21
CA GLY A 90 -1.47 1.01 3.16
C GLY A 90 -0.50 0.35 2.19
N ALA A 91 -0.78 0.38 0.89
CA ALA A 91 0.04 -0.36 -0.09
C ALA A 91 1.49 0.15 -0.17
N ALA A 92 1.66 1.46 -0.37
CA ALA A 92 2.97 2.09 -0.41
C ALA A 92 3.63 2.17 0.98
N GLY A 93 2.82 2.15 2.04
CA GLY A 93 3.27 2.03 3.41
C GLY A 93 4.00 3.24 3.95
N VAL A 94 3.72 4.45 3.44
CA VAL A 94 4.35 5.69 3.91
C VAL A 94 3.55 6.25 5.09
N GLY A 95 4.17 6.34 6.26
CA GLY A 95 3.61 7.01 7.44
C GLY A 95 4.54 8.11 7.94
N ASP A 96 4.02 9.32 8.17
CA ASP A 96 4.70 10.38 8.91
C ASP A 96 4.36 10.24 10.39
N THR A 97 5.36 10.00 11.24
CA THR A 97 5.19 9.91 12.71
C THR A 97 5.59 11.21 13.41
N SER A 98 5.98 12.24 12.65
CA SER A 98 6.37 13.56 13.13
C SER A 98 5.72 14.63 12.25
N THR A 99 6.50 15.53 11.67
CA THR A 99 6.04 16.54 10.73
C THR A 99 6.99 16.62 9.55
N ARG A 100 6.44 16.85 8.35
CA ARG A 100 7.20 17.02 7.11
C ARG A 100 8.09 15.81 6.80
N TYR A 101 7.68 14.61 7.22
CA TYR A 101 8.43 13.37 7.06
C TYR A 101 9.82 13.36 7.73
N ARG A 102 10.01 14.07 8.84
CA ARG A 102 11.28 14.01 9.61
C ARG A 102 11.50 12.64 10.27
N GLU A 103 10.41 12.02 10.74
CA GLU A 103 10.41 10.65 11.23
C GLU A 103 9.36 9.88 10.45
N VAL A 104 9.77 8.78 9.83
CA VAL A 104 8.89 8.03 8.93
C VAL A 104 8.85 6.56 9.28
N THR A 105 7.68 5.96 9.12
CA THR A 105 7.56 4.51 8.95
C THR A 105 7.42 4.21 7.47
N LEU A 106 8.30 3.37 6.93
CA LEU A 106 8.24 2.89 5.56
C LEU A 106 7.93 1.40 5.56
N SER A 107 6.74 1.03 5.10
CA SER A 107 6.28 -0.35 5.06
C SER A 107 5.80 -0.76 3.66
N PRO A 108 6.66 -0.78 2.62
CA PRO A 108 6.24 -1.21 1.29
C PRO A 108 5.67 -2.63 1.32
N ARG A 109 4.45 -2.81 0.81
CA ARG A 109 3.73 -4.10 0.84
C ARG A 109 3.51 -4.72 -0.54
N TRP A 110 4.16 -4.19 -1.58
CA TRP A 110 3.99 -4.58 -2.98
C TRP A 110 4.14 -6.08 -3.25
N GLY A 111 4.97 -6.78 -2.47
CA GLY A 111 5.12 -8.23 -2.55
C GLY A 111 3.84 -9.05 -2.27
N ALA A 112 2.78 -8.43 -1.74
CA ALA A 112 1.48 -9.08 -1.60
C ALA A 112 0.57 -8.95 -2.83
N ALA A 113 0.91 -8.07 -3.78
CA ALA A 113 0.19 -7.89 -5.03
C ALA A 113 0.79 -8.82 -6.11
N PRO A 114 -0.04 -9.58 -6.85
CA PRO A 114 0.45 -10.50 -7.87
C PRO A 114 1.09 -9.75 -9.04
N GLY A 115 2.22 -10.26 -9.54
CA GLY A 115 2.87 -9.76 -10.75
C GLY A 115 3.64 -8.45 -10.62
N ILE A 116 3.68 -7.84 -9.43
CA ILE A 116 4.44 -6.61 -9.20
C ILE A 116 5.91 -6.95 -8.91
N ARG A 117 6.80 -6.45 -9.77
CA ARG A 117 8.25 -6.63 -9.65
C ARG A 117 8.99 -5.34 -9.34
N GLU A 118 8.50 -4.21 -9.82
CA GLU A 118 9.12 -2.91 -9.61
C GLU A 118 8.06 -1.86 -9.31
N VAL A 119 8.33 -1.02 -8.32
CA VAL A 119 7.47 0.12 -7.98
C VAL A 119 8.32 1.33 -7.61
N SER A 120 7.95 2.50 -8.12
CA SER A 120 8.48 3.79 -7.68
C SER A 120 7.39 4.58 -6.96
N VAL A 121 7.71 5.08 -5.76
CA VAL A 121 6.80 5.89 -4.95
C VAL A 121 7.47 7.21 -4.64
N VAL A 122 6.71 8.31 -4.75
CA VAL A 122 7.08 9.62 -4.24
C VAL A 122 5.85 10.22 -3.57
N VAL A 123 5.99 10.60 -2.30
CA VAL A 123 4.95 11.25 -1.51
C VAL A 123 5.55 12.50 -0.89
N GLY A 124 4.85 13.62 -0.99
CA GLY A 124 5.31 14.90 -0.45
C GLY A 124 4.16 15.77 -0.01
N TYR A 125 4.40 16.59 1.00
CA TYR A 125 3.45 17.62 1.41
C TYR A 125 3.64 18.85 0.54
N GLY A 126 2.75 19.09 -0.43
CA GLY A 126 2.88 20.20 -1.39
C GLY A 126 2.98 21.62 -0.80
N ALA A 127 2.66 21.78 0.48
CA ALA A 127 2.85 23.04 1.22
C ALA A 127 4.25 23.18 1.87
N SER A 128 5.17 22.23 1.63
CA SER A 128 6.53 22.21 2.19
C SER A 128 7.49 21.45 1.28
N ASP A 129 8.78 21.43 1.62
CA ASP A 129 9.77 20.58 0.94
C ASP A 129 9.85 19.15 1.51
N GLY A 130 8.98 18.79 2.46
CA GLY A 130 8.98 17.47 3.08
C GLY A 130 8.51 16.39 2.11
N TYR A 131 9.33 15.35 1.91
CA TYR A 131 9.02 14.24 1.03
C TYR A 131 9.65 12.91 1.45
N VAL A 132 9.12 11.83 0.90
CA VAL A 132 9.68 10.47 0.89
C VAL A 132 9.61 9.95 -0.53
N ALA A 133 10.68 9.33 -0.99
CA ALA A 133 10.72 8.60 -2.24
C ALA A 133 11.38 7.23 -2.04
N TYR A 134 10.89 6.23 -2.75
CA TYR A 134 11.58 4.96 -2.84
C TYR A 134 11.39 4.26 -4.18
N ARG A 135 12.33 3.37 -4.48
CA ARG A 135 12.18 2.33 -5.51
C ARG A 135 12.26 0.98 -4.85
N TRP A 136 11.25 0.16 -5.11
CA TRP A 136 11.16 -1.21 -4.64
C TRP A 136 11.32 -2.13 -5.85
N HIS A 137 12.20 -3.13 -5.75
CA HIS A 137 12.48 -4.06 -6.85
C HIS A 137 12.67 -5.47 -6.31
N TYR A 138 11.84 -6.40 -6.78
CA TYR A 138 11.88 -7.81 -6.44
C TYR A 138 12.39 -8.64 -7.60
N GLU A 139 13.49 -9.34 -7.36
CA GLU A 139 14.25 -10.13 -8.33
C GLU A 139 14.31 -11.58 -7.84
N PRO A 140 13.22 -12.35 -7.98
CA PRO A 140 13.16 -13.74 -7.48
C PRO A 140 14.26 -14.61 -8.07
N GLU A 141 14.61 -14.40 -9.34
CA GLU A 141 15.64 -15.17 -10.04
C GLU A 141 17.04 -14.96 -9.45
N GLN A 142 17.24 -13.90 -8.66
CA GLN A 142 18.47 -13.57 -7.94
C GLN A 142 18.30 -13.68 -6.42
N GLN A 143 17.17 -14.21 -5.94
CA GLN A 143 16.84 -14.34 -4.52
C GLN A 143 17.03 -13.04 -3.74
N ARG A 144 16.55 -11.94 -4.35
CA ARG A 144 16.87 -10.60 -3.92
C ARG A 144 15.66 -9.67 -3.91
N LEU A 145 15.58 -8.84 -2.89
CA LEU A 145 14.67 -7.72 -2.79
C LEU A 145 15.43 -6.44 -2.47
N ARG A 146 15.27 -5.41 -3.30
CA ARG A 146 15.93 -4.10 -3.16
C ARG A 146 14.93 -3.01 -2.82
N LEU A 147 15.39 -2.10 -1.98
CA LEU A 147 14.69 -0.88 -1.60
C LEU A 147 15.67 0.28 -1.57
N SER A 148 15.63 1.14 -2.60
CA SER A 148 16.39 2.40 -2.63
C SER A 148 15.52 3.51 -2.06
N LEU A 149 16.00 4.22 -1.05
CA LEU A 149 15.27 5.20 -0.27
C LEU A 149 15.94 6.58 -0.40
N THR A 150 15.15 7.64 -0.58
CA THR A 150 15.61 9.02 -0.34
C THR A 150 14.46 9.93 0.13
N GLY A 151 14.73 10.92 0.98
CA GLY A 151 13.70 11.83 1.48
C GLY A 151 14.18 12.83 2.53
N SER A 152 13.22 13.41 3.23
CA SER A 152 13.43 14.47 4.23
C SER A 152 13.63 13.96 5.66
N TRP A 153 13.70 12.64 5.85
CA TRP A 153 13.77 12.04 7.18
C TRP A 153 15.14 12.18 7.82
N GLU A 154 15.13 12.35 9.13
CA GLU A 154 16.28 12.15 10.00
C GLU A 154 16.35 10.67 10.40
N GLN A 155 15.20 10.05 10.62
CA GLN A 155 15.05 8.63 10.98
C GLN A 155 13.91 7.96 10.19
N ALA A 156 14.18 6.76 9.68
CA ALA A 156 13.20 5.93 9.00
C ALA A 156 13.15 4.52 9.62
N HIS A 157 11.97 4.16 10.14
CA HIS A 157 11.65 2.81 10.57
C HIS A 157 11.12 2.00 9.38
N VAL A 158 11.93 1.08 8.88
CA VAL A 158 11.61 0.30 7.69
C VAL A 158 11.03 -1.06 8.08
N ARG A 159 9.92 -1.43 7.42
CA ARG A 159 9.22 -2.71 7.53
C ARG A 159 9.00 -3.27 6.15
N LEU A 160 9.97 -3.98 5.62
CA LEU A 160 9.93 -4.50 4.26
C LEU A 160 9.19 -5.85 4.24
N LEU A 161 8.02 -5.89 3.60
CA LEU A 161 7.25 -7.14 3.44
C LEU A 161 7.98 -8.09 2.49
N LEU A 162 8.13 -9.34 2.92
CA LEU A 162 8.62 -10.41 2.05
C LEU A 162 7.52 -10.92 1.12
N PRO A 163 7.77 -10.97 -0.20
CA PRO A 163 6.88 -11.64 -1.13
C PRO A 163 6.68 -13.12 -0.76
N PRO A 164 5.55 -13.75 -1.10
CA PRO A 164 5.47 -15.20 -1.18
C PRO A 164 6.27 -15.68 -2.41
N PRO A 165 7.11 -16.73 -2.34
CA PRO A 165 7.29 -17.71 -1.26
C PRO A 165 8.31 -17.35 -0.15
N GLU A 166 9.03 -16.25 -0.28
CA GLU A 166 10.19 -15.87 0.55
C GLU A 166 9.86 -15.66 2.02
N ARG A 167 8.58 -15.52 2.36
CA ARG A 167 8.10 -15.53 3.74
C ARG A 167 8.58 -16.76 4.52
N ASN A 168 8.88 -17.88 3.86
CA ASN A 168 9.37 -19.09 4.51
C ASN A 168 10.91 -19.20 4.58
N ALA A 169 11.66 -18.18 4.15
CA ALA A 169 13.12 -18.21 4.18
C ALA A 169 13.67 -18.29 5.62
N GLU A 170 14.45 -19.34 5.87
CA GLU A 170 15.12 -19.58 7.15
C GLU A 170 16.31 -18.62 7.33
N ALA A 171 17.21 -18.60 6.35
CA ALA A 171 18.38 -17.74 6.31
C ALA A 171 18.11 -16.51 5.43
N MET A 172 18.38 -15.34 6.00
CA MET A 172 18.21 -14.06 5.32
C MET A 172 19.33 -13.12 5.74
N THR A 173 19.80 -12.32 4.80
CA THR A 173 20.82 -11.31 5.04
C THR A 173 20.31 -9.95 4.56
N LEU A 174 20.57 -8.91 5.35
CA LEU A 174 20.30 -7.53 4.97
C LEU A 174 21.63 -6.81 4.77
N TYR A 175 21.76 -6.12 3.65
CA TYR A 175 22.80 -5.13 3.41
C TYR A 175 22.15 -3.75 3.35
N VAL A 176 22.78 -2.77 3.99
CA VAL A 176 22.45 -1.34 3.83
C VAL A 176 23.70 -0.65 3.32
N ASP A 177 23.59 0.01 2.18
CA ASP A 177 24.70 0.66 1.47
C ASP A 177 25.89 -0.29 1.22
N GLY A 178 25.57 -1.56 0.92
CA GLY A 178 26.55 -2.63 0.68
C GLY A 178 27.22 -3.22 1.94
N VAL A 179 26.83 -2.76 3.13
CA VAL A 179 27.38 -3.25 4.42
C VAL A 179 26.38 -4.17 5.10
N LEU A 180 26.86 -5.30 5.63
CA LEU A 180 26.04 -6.22 6.42
C LEU A 180 25.39 -5.48 7.59
N PHE A 181 24.06 -5.55 7.66
CA PHE A 181 23.27 -4.73 8.57
C PHE A 181 22.35 -5.60 9.46
N PRO A 182 22.26 -5.30 10.78
CA PRO A 182 21.37 -6.04 11.67
C PRO A 182 19.90 -5.73 11.37
N PHE A 183 19.05 -6.74 11.49
CA PHE A 183 17.60 -6.58 11.35
C PHE A 183 16.86 -7.55 12.26
N SER A 184 15.57 -7.32 12.42
CA SER A 184 14.64 -8.26 13.07
C SER A 184 13.59 -8.76 12.09
N LYS A 185 13.10 -9.98 12.30
CA LYS A 185 11.94 -10.53 11.58
C LYS A 185 10.68 -10.28 12.41
N LYS A 186 9.60 -9.83 11.77
CA LYS A 186 8.31 -9.61 12.43
C LYS A 186 7.16 -10.18 11.60
N ASP A 187 6.35 -11.01 12.24
CA ASP A 187 5.12 -11.54 11.64
C ASP A 187 3.93 -10.65 12.00
N VAL A 188 3.09 -10.34 11.00
CA VAL A 188 1.84 -9.59 11.15
C VAL A 188 0.79 -10.27 10.29
N GLY A 189 -0.21 -10.90 10.92
CA GLY A 189 -1.20 -11.70 10.20
C GLY A 189 -0.51 -12.79 9.36
N GLN A 190 -0.67 -12.72 8.03
CA GLN A 190 -0.05 -13.64 7.08
C GLN A 190 1.26 -13.10 6.46
N GLY A 191 1.65 -11.87 6.78
CA GLY A 191 2.86 -11.21 6.29
C GLY A 191 4.05 -11.44 7.20
N ARG A 192 5.24 -11.56 6.60
CA ARG A 192 6.53 -11.58 7.30
C ARG A 192 7.36 -10.40 6.82
N TYR A 193 7.93 -9.67 7.77
CA TYR A 193 8.63 -8.41 7.53
C TYR A 193 10.07 -8.48 8.00
N VAL A 194 10.98 -7.91 7.21
CA VAL A 194 12.32 -7.52 7.64
C VAL A 194 12.24 -6.09 8.17
N VAL A 195 12.66 -5.91 9.42
CA VAL A 195 12.51 -4.65 10.16
C VAL A 195 13.86 -4.13 10.62
N PHE A 196 14.15 -2.88 10.27
CA PHE A 196 15.41 -2.19 10.55
C PHE A 196 15.19 -0.68 10.53
N ASP A 197 16.12 0.06 11.12
CA ASP A 197 16.09 1.52 11.20
C ASP A 197 17.28 2.10 10.44
N VAL A 198 17.04 3.17 9.68
CA VAL A 198 18.10 3.92 8.96
C VAL A 198 17.98 5.41 9.25
N GLU A 199 19.10 6.12 9.17
CA GLU A 199 19.19 7.56 9.38
C GLU A 199 19.84 8.24 8.18
N GLY A 200 19.78 9.57 8.11
CA GLY A 200 20.58 10.35 7.15
C GLY A 200 19.88 10.73 5.84
N GLY A 201 18.62 10.33 5.63
CA GLY A 201 17.79 10.81 4.52
C GLY A 201 17.93 10.04 3.20
N ASP A 202 18.87 9.09 3.11
CA ASP A 202 19.01 8.16 1.99
C ASP A 202 19.59 6.82 2.46
N ALA A 203 19.24 5.74 1.77
CA ALA A 203 19.76 4.39 2.02
C ALA A 203 19.45 3.45 0.85
N GLU A 204 20.34 2.51 0.56
CA GLU A 204 20.05 1.37 -0.31
C GLU A 204 20.02 0.07 0.51
N ALA A 205 18.82 -0.48 0.70
CA ALA A 205 18.63 -1.75 1.39
C ALA A 205 18.49 -2.90 0.39
N GLU A 206 19.24 -3.98 0.62
CA GLU A 206 19.19 -5.22 -0.15
C GLU A 206 18.99 -6.39 0.80
N VAL A 207 17.88 -7.11 0.63
CA VAL A 207 17.59 -8.35 1.34
C VAL A 207 17.85 -9.52 0.40
N THR A 208 18.67 -10.46 0.85
CA THR A 208 18.91 -11.74 0.17
C THR A 208 18.51 -12.90 1.06
N TRP A 209 18.20 -14.04 0.45
CA TRP A 209 17.84 -15.27 1.15
C TRP A 209 18.42 -16.48 0.44
N GLU A 210 18.61 -17.56 1.21
CA GLU A 210 18.98 -18.86 0.67
C GLU A 210 17.74 -19.76 0.64
N GLU A 211 17.53 -20.46 -0.46
CA GLU A 211 16.53 -21.52 -0.52
C GLU A 211 17.02 -22.75 0.26
N LYS A 212 16.06 -23.45 0.87
CA LYS A 212 16.33 -24.76 1.47
C LYS A 212 16.59 -25.72 0.32
N GLU A 213 17.73 -26.42 0.31
CA GLU A 213 17.85 -27.65 -0.48
C GLU A 213 16.75 -28.59 0.03
N GLU A 214 15.77 -28.92 -0.82
CA GLU A 214 14.80 -29.96 -0.53
C GLU A 214 15.55 -31.31 -0.51
N GLU A 215 15.76 -31.85 0.70
CA GLU A 215 16.18 -33.26 0.92
C GLU A 215 15.09 -34.25 0.51
#